data_AF-A0A8D8CWI1-F1
#
_entry.id   AF-A0A8D8CWI1-F1
#
_cell.length_a   1.000
_cell.length_b   1.000
_cell.length_c   1.000
_cell.angle_alpha   90.00
_cell.angle_beta   90.00
_cell.angle_gamma   90.00
#
_symmetry.space_group_name_H-M   'P 1'
#
loop_
_entity.id
_entity.type
_entity.pdbx_description
1 polymer ?
#
loop_
_entity_poly.entity_id
_entity_poly.type
_entity_poly.pdbx_seq_one_letter_code
_entity_poly.pdbx_strand_id
1 'polypeptide(L)'
;MLSQEDDAAEAIVTLSDMSPATRMVNVLDVLHMAGDYDRLMQGVFENYLHQKMPDPNMVGVADAGEWFCFNDRVQQKINHQQNYSVYPYLTYGFVVWHYLFAGLAWPKINFPSKGFENSQKLATCKLILTGLRKGL
;
A
#
# COMPACT_ATOMS: atom_id res chain seq x y z
N MET A 1 -0.77 -45.86 32.95
CA MET A 1 -1.92 -45.96 32.04
C MET A 1 -2.97 -45.00 32.61
N LEU A 2 -3.23 -43.80 32.12
CA LEU A 2 -2.91 -43.03 30.90
C LEU A 2 -3.22 -41.58 31.32
N SER A 3 -2.25 -40.68 31.40
CA SER A 3 -2.55 -39.25 31.60
C SER A 3 -1.33 -38.34 31.40
N GLN A 4 -0.45 -38.68 30.46
CA GLN A 4 0.78 -37.91 30.21
C GLN A 4 1.12 -37.82 28.72
N GLU A 5 0.11 -37.85 27.86
CA GLU A 5 0.26 -37.67 26.40
C GLU A 5 -0.45 -36.41 25.86
N ASP A 6 -1.23 -35.68 26.67
CA ASP A 6 -1.99 -34.51 26.19
C ASP A 6 -1.25 -33.17 26.26
N ASP A 7 -0.11 -33.06 26.97
CA ASP A 7 0.64 -31.79 27.07
C ASP A 7 1.60 -31.53 25.90
N ALA A 8 1.80 -32.50 25.00
CA ALA A 8 2.67 -32.33 23.84
C ALA A 8 1.98 -31.67 22.63
N ALA A 9 0.65 -31.56 22.64
CA ALA A 9 -0.13 -31.05 21.52
C ALA A 9 -0.29 -29.51 21.50
N GLU A 10 -0.14 -28.82 22.63
CA GLU A 10 -0.27 -27.37 22.71
C GLU A 10 1.04 -26.58 22.47
N ALA A 11 2.17 -27.27 22.33
CA ALA A 11 3.48 -26.65 22.12
C ALA A 11 3.96 -26.67 20.66
N ILE A 12 3.07 -26.85 19.67
CA ILE A 12 3.36 -26.42 18.31
C ILE A 12 3.00 -24.94 18.25
N VAL A 13 3.85 -24.10 18.85
CA VAL A 13 4.01 -22.72 18.37
C VAL A 13 4.35 -22.91 16.90
N THR A 14 3.36 -22.66 16.05
CA THR A 14 3.48 -22.77 14.61
C THR A 14 4.76 -22.02 14.24
N LEU A 15 5.77 -22.75 13.79
CA LEU A 15 6.81 -22.18 12.95
C LEU A 15 6.03 -21.69 11.74
N SER A 16 5.54 -20.46 11.81
CA SER A 16 4.83 -19.82 10.71
C SER A 16 5.81 -19.88 9.55
N ASP A 17 5.45 -20.63 8.53
CA ASP A 17 6.26 -20.76 7.35
C ASP A 17 6.50 -19.35 6.81
N MET A 18 7.72 -18.82 6.99
CA MET A 18 8.10 -17.46 6.58
C MET A 18 8.38 -17.41 5.06
N SER A 19 7.81 -18.36 4.31
CA SER A 19 7.88 -18.37 2.87
C SER A 19 7.27 -17.07 2.30
N PRO A 20 7.76 -16.62 1.13
CA PRO A 20 7.18 -15.46 0.46
C PRO A 20 5.68 -15.61 0.26
N ALA A 21 5.21 -16.82 -0.06
CA ALA A 21 3.80 -17.13 -0.26
C ALA A 21 2.97 -16.84 1.01
N THR A 22 3.39 -17.30 2.17
CA THR A 22 2.70 -17.01 3.44
C THR A 22 2.69 -15.51 3.74
N ARG A 23 3.81 -14.80 3.50
CA ARG A 23 3.85 -13.34 3.70
C ARG A 23 2.89 -12.60 2.77
N MET A 24 2.76 -13.04 1.52
CA MET A 24 1.81 -12.46 0.57
C MET A 24 0.37 -12.64 1.08
N VAL A 25 -0.01 -13.86 1.47
CA VAL A 25 -1.35 -14.16 2.00
C VAL A 25 -1.64 -13.28 3.21
N ASN A 26 -0.69 -13.19 4.15
CA ASN A 26 -0.84 -12.34 5.34
C ASN A 26 -1.05 -10.86 4.98
N VAL A 27 -0.29 -10.32 4.02
CA VAL A 27 -0.47 -8.93 3.55
C VAL A 27 -1.84 -8.73 2.92
N LEU A 28 -2.27 -9.67 2.06
CA LEU A 28 -3.57 -9.60 1.41
C LEU A 28 -4.73 -9.65 2.42
N ASP A 29 -4.65 -10.55 3.41
CA ASP A 29 -5.66 -10.67 4.45
C ASP A 29 -5.77 -9.40 5.29
N VAL A 30 -4.63 -8.83 5.72
CA VAL A 30 -4.60 -7.56 6.46
C VAL A 30 -5.23 -6.43 5.66
N LEU A 31 -4.97 -6.36 4.36
CA LEU A 31 -5.54 -5.33 3.49
C LEU A 31 -7.04 -5.52 3.30
N HIS A 32 -7.50 -6.74 3.07
CA HIS A 32 -8.93 -7.05 2.97
C HIS A 32 -9.69 -6.64 4.22
N MET A 33 -9.07 -6.79 5.41
CA MET A 33 -9.65 -6.33 6.67
C MET A 33 -9.67 -4.80 6.80
N ALA A 34 -8.73 -4.08 6.19
CA ALA A 34 -8.62 -2.62 6.27
C ALA A 34 -9.63 -1.89 5.36
N GLY A 35 -9.85 -2.38 4.14
CA GLY A 35 -10.91 -1.92 3.23
C GLY A 35 -10.71 -0.54 2.55
N ASP A 36 -9.83 0.33 3.04
CA ASP A 36 -9.54 1.66 2.47
C ASP A 36 -8.21 1.68 1.71
N TYR A 37 -8.23 1.18 0.47
CA TYR A 37 -7.01 1.05 -0.35
C TYR A 37 -6.46 2.39 -0.84
N ASP A 38 -7.32 3.37 -1.13
CA ASP A 38 -6.88 4.68 -1.63
C ASP A 38 -6.06 5.42 -0.57
N ARG A 39 -6.55 5.46 0.67
CA ARG A 39 -5.84 6.12 1.76
C ARG A 39 -4.56 5.39 2.13
N LEU A 40 -4.58 4.06 2.12
CA LEU A 40 -3.39 3.25 2.37
C LEU A 40 -2.34 3.49 1.29
N MET A 41 -2.72 3.51 0.01
CA MET A 41 -1.81 3.78 -1.09
C MET A 41 -1.15 5.16 -0.94
N GLN A 42 -1.91 6.20 -0.60
CA GLN A 42 -1.36 7.53 -0.32
C GLN A 42 -0.34 7.49 0.84
N GLY A 43 -0.65 6.75 1.90
CA GLY A 43 0.26 6.54 3.02
C GLY A 43 1.58 5.88 2.59
N VAL A 44 1.52 4.84 1.74
CA VAL A 44 2.72 4.20 1.21
C VAL A 44 3.49 5.18 0.30
N PHE A 45 2.81 5.88 -0.60
CA PHE A 45 3.42 6.82 -1.54
C PHE A 45 4.12 8.00 -0.84
N GLU A 46 3.58 8.51 0.28
CA GLU A 46 4.24 9.59 1.01
C GLU A 46 5.45 9.10 1.84
N ASN A 47 5.55 7.80 2.13
CA ASN A 47 6.54 7.24 3.07
C ASN A 47 7.57 6.28 2.44
N TYR A 48 7.37 5.76 1.22
CA TYR A 48 8.26 4.74 0.65
C TYR A 48 9.71 5.22 0.48
N LEU A 49 9.92 6.48 0.08
CA LEU A 49 11.26 7.08 -0.03
C LEU A 49 11.93 7.36 1.32
N HIS A 50 11.16 7.40 2.40
CA HIS A 50 11.70 7.57 3.76
C HIS A 50 12.15 6.24 4.38
N GLN A 51 11.85 5.11 3.73
CA GLN A 51 12.28 3.80 4.19
C GLN A 51 13.78 3.62 3.94
N LYS A 52 14.49 3.09 4.93
CA LYS A 52 15.91 2.77 4.80
C LYS A 52 16.06 1.48 4.02
N MET A 53 16.26 1.61 2.71
CA MET A 53 16.53 0.50 1.81
C MET A 53 17.94 0.66 1.20
N PRO A 54 18.79 -0.37 1.24
CA PRO A 54 20.06 -0.35 0.51
C PRO A 54 19.79 -0.53 -0.99
N ASP A 55 19.56 0.57 -1.71
CA ASP A 55 19.35 0.59 -3.16
C ASP A 55 20.30 1.58 -3.86
N PRO A 56 21.54 1.18 -4.18
CA PRO A 56 22.51 2.07 -4.82
C PRO A 56 22.08 2.58 -6.20
N ASN A 57 21.25 1.79 -6.92
CA ASN A 57 20.85 2.06 -8.29
C ASN A 57 19.38 2.51 -8.41
N MET A 58 18.68 2.66 -7.28
CA MET A 58 17.25 3.03 -7.22
C MET A 58 16.33 2.10 -8.04
N VAL A 59 16.71 0.84 -8.23
CA VAL A 59 15.95 -0.12 -9.05
C VAL A 59 14.65 -0.52 -8.34
N GLY A 60 14.68 -0.76 -7.03
CA GLY A 60 13.48 -1.09 -6.27
C GLY A 60 12.56 0.11 -6.11
N VAL A 61 13.14 1.32 -6.02
CA VAL A 61 12.37 2.57 -6.04
C VAL A 61 11.65 2.77 -7.37
N ALA A 62 12.30 2.49 -8.49
CA ALA A 62 11.71 2.56 -9.83
C ALA A 62 10.59 1.53 -10.00
N ASP A 63 10.82 0.27 -9.60
CA ASP A 63 9.82 -0.79 -9.64
C ASP A 63 8.57 -0.42 -8.80
N ALA A 64 8.76 0.09 -7.58
CA ALA A 64 7.65 0.59 -6.77
C ALA A 64 6.84 1.70 -7.50
N GLY A 65 7.53 2.59 -8.22
CA GLY A 65 6.94 3.61 -9.08
C GLY A 65 6.05 3.05 -10.19
N GLU A 66 6.49 1.99 -10.85
CA GLU A 66 5.69 1.29 -11.87
C GLU A 66 4.43 0.67 -11.26
N TRP A 67 4.52 0.12 -10.05
CA TRP A 67 3.37 -0.42 -9.32
C TRP A 67 2.36 0.66 -8.87
N PHE A 68 2.82 1.86 -8.53
CA PHE A 68 1.91 3.00 -8.34
C PHE A 68 1.17 3.35 -9.63
N CYS A 69 1.89 3.41 -10.77
CA CYS A 69 1.26 3.66 -12.07
C CYS A 69 0.27 2.56 -12.47
N PHE A 70 0.55 1.31 -12.13
CA PHE A 70 -0.37 0.20 -12.32
C PHE A 70 -1.66 0.40 -11.51
N ASN A 71 -1.54 0.73 -10.21
CA ASN A 71 -2.68 0.97 -9.35
C ASN A 71 -3.54 2.13 -9.87
N ASP A 72 -2.93 3.24 -10.29
CA ASP A 72 -3.62 4.38 -10.91
C ASP A 72 -4.45 3.98 -12.14
N ARG A 73 -3.93 3.10 -13.01
CA ARG A 73 -4.66 2.61 -14.19
C ARG A 73 -5.85 1.74 -13.81
N VAL A 74 -5.69 0.90 -12.78
CA VAL A 74 -6.77 0.06 -12.25
C VAL A 74 -7.85 0.95 -11.62
N GLN A 75 -7.46 1.92 -10.79
CA GLN A 75 -8.36 2.90 -10.19
C GLN A 75 -9.09 3.74 -11.23
N GLN A 76 -8.38 4.20 -12.27
CA GLN A 76 -9.00 4.89 -13.39
C GLN A 76 -10.08 4.01 -14.04
N LYS A 77 -9.78 2.73 -14.32
CA LYS A 77 -10.74 1.80 -14.93
C LYS A 77 -11.98 1.60 -14.05
N ILE A 78 -11.78 1.42 -12.74
CA ILE A 78 -12.87 1.26 -11.76
C ILE A 78 -13.73 2.52 -11.73
N ASN A 79 -13.13 3.70 -11.61
CA ASN A 79 -13.86 4.96 -11.50
C ASN A 79 -14.61 5.35 -12.77
N HIS A 80 -14.05 5.05 -13.96
CA HIS A 80 -14.69 5.39 -15.24
C HIS A 80 -15.73 4.36 -15.70
N GLN A 81 -15.52 3.07 -15.44
CA GLN A 81 -16.37 2.00 -15.97
C GLN A 81 -17.19 1.28 -14.91
N GLN A 82 -16.98 1.59 -13.63
CA GLN A 82 -17.61 0.91 -12.50
C GLN A 82 -17.39 -0.61 -12.53
N ASN A 83 -16.29 -1.06 -13.13
CA ASN A 83 -15.97 -2.47 -13.19
C ASN A 83 -15.25 -2.88 -11.90
N TYR A 84 -16.01 -3.37 -10.92
CA TYR A 84 -15.46 -3.80 -9.64
C TYR A 84 -14.85 -5.21 -9.67
N SER A 85 -14.94 -5.95 -10.79
CA SER A 85 -14.25 -7.25 -10.91
C SER A 85 -12.72 -7.10 -10.83
N VAL A 86 -12.19 -5.92 -11.16
CA VAL A 86 -10.76 -5.62 -11.06
C VAL A 86 -10.35 -5.01 -9.70
N TYR A 87 -11.30 -4.78 -8.79
CA TYR A 87 -11.02 -4.19 -7.48
C TYR A 87 -10.01 -4.99 -6.63
N PRO A 88 -10.05 -6.34 -6.62
CA PRO A 88 -9.05 -7.13 -5.89
C PRO A 88 -7.61 -6.95 -6.41
N TYR A 89 -7.41 -6.43 -7.62
CA TYR A 89 -6.05 -6.24 -8.15
C TYR A 89 -5.31 -5.09 -7.46
N LEU A 90 -6.02 -4.19 -6.77
CA LEU A 90 -5.44 -3.07 -6.02
C LEU A 90 -4.56 -3.54 -4.86
N THR A 91 -4.89 -4.68 -4.25
CA THR A 91 -4.18 -5.20 -3.07
C THR A 91 -2.79 -5.75 -3.41
N TYR A 92 -2.58 -6.17 -4.67
CA TYR A 92 -1.29 -6.73 -5.10
C TYR A 92 -0.16 -5.70 -5.13
N GLY A 93 -0.47 -4.41 -5.33
CA GLY A 93 0.54 -3.35 -5.23
C GLY A 93 1.19 -3.31 -3.84
N PHE A 94 0.39 -3.51 -2.79
CA PHE A 94 0.88 -3.53 -1.40
C PHE A 94 1.76 -4.74 -1.09
N VAL A 95 1.51 -5.89 -1.73
CA VAL A 95 2.39 -7.07 -1.61
C VAL A 95 3.78 -6.74 -2.13
N VAL A 96 3.86 -6.07 -3.29
CA VAL A 96 5.14 -5.68 -3.88
C VAL A 96 5.84 -4.62 -3.04
N TRP A 97 5.13 -3.56 -2.62
CA TRP A 97 5.71 -2.55 -1.73
C TRP A 97 6.17 -3.16 -0.40
N HIS A 98 5.46 -4.15 0.13
CA HIS A 98 5.91 -4.90 1.30
C HIS A 98 7.22 -5.64 1.02
N TYR A 99 7.37 -6.34 -0.10
CA TYR A 99 8.63 -7.03 -0.41
C TYR A 99 9.80 -6.08 -0.66
N LEU A 100 9.55 -4.90 -1.22
CA LEU A 100 10.59 -3.91 -1.50
C LEU A 100 11.06 -3.16 -0.25
N PHE A 101 10.12 -2.82 0.65
CA PHE A 101 10.39 -1.88 1.74
C PHE A 101 10.20 -2.43 3.15
N ALA A 102 9.72 -3.66 3.33
CA ALA A 102 9.57 -4.23 4.67
C ALA A 102 10.92 -4.37 5.37
N GLY A 103 10.97 -3.87 6.61
CA GLY A 103 12.15 -3.97 7.46
C GLY A 103 11.74 -4.18 8.92
N LEU A 104 12.70 -4.63 9.72
CA LEU A 104 12.52 -4.86 11.16
C LEU A 104 12.62 -3.56 11.99
N ALA A 105 13.17 -2.50 11.40
CA ALA A 105 13.27 -1.19 12.04
C ALA A 105 11.91 -0.50 12.04
N TRP A 106 11.51 0.05 13.18
CA TRP A 106 10.31 0.88 13.29
C TRP A 106 10.47 2.17 12.47
N PRO A 107 9.71 2.34 11.38
CA PRO A 107 9.80 3.55 10.58
C PRO A 107 8.99 4.67 11.22
N LYS A 108 9.49 5.91 11.08
CA LYS A 108 8.69 7.10 11.38
C LYS A 108 7.69 7.30 10.24
N ILE A 109 6.43 6.92 10.45
CA ILE A 109 5.36 7.05 9.47
C ILE A 109 4.71 8.44 9.59
N ASN A 110 4.61 9.15 8.48
CA ASN A 110 3.81 10.36 8.38
C ASN A 110 2.43 10.01 7.83
N PHE A 111 1.37 10.51 8.46
CA PHE A 111 0.02 10.28 7.97
C PHE A 111 -0.24 11.02 6.65
N PRO A 112 -0.95 10.38 5.70
CA PRO A 112 -1.18 10.96 4.39
C PRO A 112 -2.00 12.24 4.51
N SER A 113 -1.40 13.35 4.07
CA SER A 113 -2.00 14.69 4.13
C SER A 113 -1.52 15.60 3.00
N LYS A 114 -0.33 15.32 2.44
CA LYS A 114 0.27 16.12 1.38
C LYS A 114 -0.53 16.03 0.08
N GLY A 115 -1.05 14.85 -0.23
CA GLY A 115 -1.91 14.66 -1.42
C GLY A 115 -3.15 15.55 -1.39
N PHE A 116 -3.83 15.62 -0.24
CA PHE A 116 -5.01 16.47 -0.05
C PHE A 116 -4.64 17.95 -0.10
N GLU A 117 -3.60 18.37 0.63
CA GLU A 117 -3.14 19.75 0.66
C GLU A 117 -2.77 20.26 -0.75
N ASN A 118 -2.02 19.45 -1.51
CA ASN A 118 -1.64 19.79 -2.88
C ASN A 118 -2.85 19.88 -3.81
N SER A 119 -3.82 18.98 -3.66
CA SER A 119 -5.06 19.00 -4.43
C SER A 119 -5.89 20.26 -4.14
N GLN A 120 -5.95 20.69 -2.89
CA GLN A 120 -6.65 21.92 -2.50
C GLN A 120 -5.97 23.18 -3.06
N LYS A 121 -4.63 23.25 -2.98
CA LYS A 121 -3.84 24.33 -3.60
C LYS A 121 -4.06 24.38 -5.10
N LEU A 122 -3.99 23.23 -5.78
CA LEU A 122 -4.24 23.13 -7.22
C LEU A 122 -5.66 23.56 -7.59
N ALA A 123 -6.67 23.11 -6.85
CA ALA A 123 -8.06 23.51 -7.07
C ALA A 123 -8.23 25.03 -6.93
N THR A 124 -7.61 25.63 -5.93
CA THR A 124 -7.63 27.08 -5.70
C THR A 124 -6.96 27.83 -6.86
N CYS A 125 -5.77 27.41 -7.29
CA CYS A 125 -5.09 27.98 -8.45
C CYS A 125 -5.93 27.86 -9.74
N LYS A 126 -6.59 26.73 -9.96
CA LYS A 126 -7.49 26.51 -11.10
C LYS A 126 -8.70 27.43 -11.06
N LEU A 127 -9.28 27.66 -9.88
CA LEU A 127 -10.39 28.58 -9.70
C LEU A 127 -9.97 30.02 -9.98
N ILE A 128 -8.82 30.46 -9.46
CA ILE A 128 -8.27 31.80 -9.74
C ILE A 128 -8.00 31.96 -11.23
N LEU A 129 -7.33 31.01 -11.88
CA LEU A 129 -7.08 31.05 -13.33
C LEU A 129 -8.38 31.06 -14.13
N THR A 130 -9.38 30.29 -13.70
CA THR A 130 -10.69 30.28 -14.35
C THR A 130 -11.40 31.61 -14.17
N GLY A 131 -11.31 32.23 -12.99
CA GLY A 131 -11.82 33.56 -12.71
C GLY A 131 -11.12 34.61 -13.57
N LEU A 132 -9.78 34.63 -13.62
CA LEU A 132 -9.02 35.53 -14.49
C LEU A 132 -9.35 35.33 -15.97
N ARG A 133 -9.50 34.09 -16.42
CA ARG A 133 -9.89 33.77 -17.81
C ARG A 133 -11.33 34.20 -18.11
N LYS A 134 -12.24 34.07 -17.16
CA LYS A 134 -13.65 34.45 -17.30
C LYS A 134 -13.91 35.93 -16.99
N GLY A 135 -12.91 36.64 -16.46
CA GLY A 135 -13.09 37.94 -15.83
C GLY A 135 -13.70 37.83 -14.41
N LEU A 136 -13.52 38.73 -13.45
CA LEU A 136 -13.44 40.18 -13.62
C LEU A 136 -13.96 40.67 -14.97
#